data_AF-A0A4P7PWD3-F1
#
_entry.id   AF-A0A4P7PWD3-F1
#
_cell.length_a   1.000
_cell.length_b   1.000
_cell.length_c   1.000
_cell.angle_alpha   90.00
_cell.angle_beta   90.00
_cell.angle_gamma   90.00
#
_symmetry.space_group_name_H-M   'P 1'
#
loop_
_entity.id
_entity.type
_entity.pdbx_description
1 polymer ?
#
loop_
_entity_poly.entity_id
_entity_poly.type
_entity_poly.pdbx_seq_one_letter_code
_entity_poly.pdbx_strand_id
1 'polypeptide(L)'
;MERNNWIENILNSTNGLTPVTPSDDLFSKIQQRIQLESKVSSKTVWLVAASIAVLVMLNFSVIAFKSKEKTSSTTAYLEMTVNKSNQLY
;
A
#
# COMPACT_ATOMS: atom_id res chain seq x y z
N MET A 1 31.32 -5.30 -38.54
CA MET A 1 32.72 -5.61 -38.17
C MET A 1 33.02 -5.30 -36.70
N GLU A 2 32.52 -4.19 -36.15
CA GLU A 2 32.77 -3.80 -34.75
C GLU A 2 32.30 -4.81 -33.69
N ARG A 3 31.13 -5.43 -33.86
CA ARG A 3 30.60 -6.45 -32.93
C ARG A 3 31.54 -7.65 -32.77
N ASN A 4 32.15 -8.10 -33.87
CA ASN A 4 33.01 -9.28 -33.86
C ASN A 4 34.34 -8.97 -33.17
N ASN A 5 34.91 -7.79 -33.44
CA ASN A 5 36.08 -7.29 -32.73
C ASN A 5 35.80 -7.11 -31.23
N TRP A 6 34.63 -6.61 -30.85
CA TRP A 6 34.26 -6.47 -29.44
C TRP A 6 34.19 -7.81 -28.72
N ILE A 7 33.54 -8.82 -29.33
CA ILE A 7 33.46 -10.18 -28.76
C ILE A 7 34.85 -10.77 -28.58
N GLU A 8 35.71 -10.65 -29.59
CA GLU A 8 37.07 -11.20 -29.58
C GLU A 8 37.94 -10.50 -28.52
N ASN A 9 37.76 -9.19 -28.35
CA ASN A 9 38.47 -8.42 -27.33
C ASN A 9 38.01 -8.78 -25.90
N ILE A 10 36.71 -9.05 -25.71
CA ILE A 10 36.17 -9.52 -24.42
C ILE A 10 36.66 -10.93 -24.10
N LEU A 11 36.61 -11.86 -25.06
CA LEU A 11 37.07 -13.24 -24.86
C LEU A 11 38.56 -13.31 -24.57
N ASN A 12 39.35 -12.46 -25.20
CA ASN A 12 40.80 -12.42 -25.00
C ASN A 12 41.23 -11.56 -23.80
N SER A 13 40.32 -10.77 -23.19
CA SER A 13 40.64 -9.92 -22.03
C SER A 13 41.02 -10.72 -20.76
N THR A 14 40.69 -12.01 -20.74
CA THR A 14 41.00 -12.91 -19.62
C THR A 14 42.21 -13.79 -19.88
N ASN A 15 42.82 -13.75 -21.09
CA ASN A 15 44.03 -14.49 -21.39
C ASN A 15 45.20 -13.95 -20.54
N GLY A 16 45.74 -14.81 -19.67
CA GLY A 16 46.82 -14.47 -18.75
C GLY A 16 46.36 -14.18 -17.31
N LEU A 17 45.05 -14.18 -17.04
CA LEU A 17 44.55 -14.13 -15.66
C LEU A 17 44.65 -15.52 -15.03
N THR A 18 45.27 -15.61 -13.86
CA THR A 18 45.23 -16.81 -13.03
C THR A 18 43.82 -16.99 -12.49
N PRO A 19 43.24 -18.21 -12.54
CA PRO A 19 41.96 -18.50 -11.91
C PRO A 19 42.01 -18.11 -10.43
N VAL A 20 41.20 -17.15 -10.02
CA VAL A 20 41.08 -16.77 -8.62
C VAL A 20 40.05 -17.69 -7.98
N THR A 21 40.43 -18.36 -6.90
CA THR A 21 39.45 -19.06 -6.07
C THR A 21 38.68 -18.02 -5.28
N PRO A 22 37.33 -17.99 -5.39
CA PRO A 22 36.55 -17.10 -4.54
C PRO A 22 36.80 -17.48 -3.08
N SER A 23 36.88 -16.48 -2.19
CA SER A 23 36.91 -16.74 -0.75
C SER A 23 35.68 -17.53 -0.33
N ASP A 24 35.82 -18.47 0.60
CA ASP A 24 34.73 -19.33 1.09
C ASP A 24 33.50 -18.54 1.58
N ASP A 25 33.70 -17.30 2.04
CA ASP A 25 32.64 -16.39 2.52
C ASP A 25 31.85 -15.67 1.41
N LEU A 26 32.29 -15.73 0.15
CA LEU A 26 31.61 -15.02 -0.96
C LEU A 26 30.20 -15.58 -1.18
N PHE A 27 30.04 -16.90 -1.12
CA PHE A 27 28.74 -17.54 -1.25
C PHE A 27 27.78 -17.08 -0.14
N SER A 28 28.25 -17.05 1.11
CA SER A 28 27.49 -16.57 2.27
C SER A 28 27.08 -15.10 2.12
N LYS A 29 27.98 -14.23 1.65
CA LYS A 29 27.67 -12.80 1.38
C LYS A 29 26.63 -12.61 0.28
N ILE A 30 26.73 -13.38 -0.79
CA ILE A 30 25.77 -13.34 -1.90
C ILE A 30 24.41 -13.82 -1.41
N GLN A 31 24.37 -14.94 -0.69
CA GLN A 31 23.13 -15.49 -0.14
C GLN A 31 22.46 -14.52 0.85
N GLN A 32 23.25 -13.87 1.73
CA GLN A 32 22.72 -12.84 2.62
C GLN A 32 22.13 -11.66 1.86
N ARG A 33 22.78 -11.17 0.79
CA ARG A 33 22.24 -10.07 -0.03
C ARG A 33 20.98 -10.45 -0.78
N ILE A 34 20.89 -11.69 -1.28
CA ILE A 34 19.70 -12.18 -2.00
C ILE A 34 18.51 -12.37 -1.04
N GLN A 35 18.76 -12.86 0.19
CA GLN A 35 17.72 -13.05 1.20
C GLN A 35 17.34 -11.76 1.95
N LEU A 36 18.05 -10.66 1.71
CA LEU A 36 17.77 -9.35 2.26
C LEU A 36 16.59 -8.66 1.56
N GLU A 37 15.61 -9.41 1.08
CA GLU A 37 14.32 -8.83 0.80
C GLU A 37 13.73 -8.35 2.12
N SER A 38 13.56 -7.03 2.25
CA SER A 38 12.97 -6.38 3.42
C SER A 38 11.50 -6.74 3.51
N LYS A 39 11.21 -7.97 3.91
CA LYS A 39 9.86 -8.49 4.05
C LYS A 39 9.29 -7.94 5.35
N VAL A 40 8.44 -6.93 5.24
CA VAL A 40 7.67 -6.42 6.38
C VAL A 40 6.84 -7.55 6.98
N SER A 41 6.81 -7.63 8.31
CA SER A 41 6.01 -8.64 9.00
C SER A 41 4.54 -8.51 8.63
N SER A 42 3.87 -9.63 8.35
CA SER A 42 2.42 -9.64 8.06
C SER A 42 1.60 -8.99 9.17
N LYS A 43 2.07 -9.05 10.43
CA LYS A 43 1.43 -8.35 11.56
C LYS A 43 1.47 -6.83 11.38
N THR A 44 2.57 -6.29 10.88
CA THR A 44 2.73 -4.85 10.64
C THR A 44 1.83 -4.39 9.49
N VAL A 45 1.73 -5.19 8.42
CA VAL A 45 0.80 -4.92 7.31
C VAL A 45 -0.64 -4.87 7.81
N TRP A 46 -1.03 -5.84 8.65
CA TRP A 46 -2.37 -5.88 9.25
C TRP A 46 -2.64 -4.73 10.22
N LEU A 47 -1.64 -4.32 11.01
CA LEU A 47 -1.78 -3.19 11.93
C LEU A 47 -2.02 -1.89 11.15
N VAL A 48 -1.25 -1.65 10.09
CA VAL A 48 -1.42 -0.48 9.22
C VAL A 48 -2.79 -0.51 8.54
N ALA A 49 -3.19 -1.66 7.99
CA ALA A 49 -4.50 -1.83 7.36
C ALA A 49 -5.65 -1.55 8.33
N ALA A 50 -5.58 -2.09 9.55
CA ALA A 50 -6.58 -1.85 10.59
C ALA A 50 -6.64 -0.37 10.99
N SER A 51 -5.49 0.29 11.12
CA SER A 51 -5.43 1.73 11.43
C SER A 51 -6.12 2.58 10.36
N ILE A 52 -5.88 2.27 9.08
CA ILE A 52 -6.52 2.98 7.97
C ILE A 52 -8.03 2.70 7.96
N ALA A 53 -8.44 1.45 8.16
CA ALA A 53 -9.85 1.08 8.21
C ALA A 53 -10.62 1.81 9.33
N VAL A 54 -10.02 1.91 10.53
CA VAL A 54 -10.60 2.67 11.65
C VAL A 54 -10.76 4.14 11.29
N LEU A 55 -9.75 4.74 10.66
CA LEU A 55 -9.82 6.15 10.24
C LEU A 55 -10.93 6.38 9.23
N VAL A 56 -11.05 5.53 8.21
CA VAL A 56 -12.12 5.60 7.21
C VAL A 56 -13.49 5.44 7.86
N MET A 57 -13.64 4.46 8.75
CA MET A 57 -14.89 4.19 9.44
C MET A 57 -15.33 5.39 10.29
N LEU A 58 -14.42 6.00 11.05
CA LEU A 58 -14.71 7.19 11.84
C LEU A 58 -15.15 8.38 10.96
N ASN A 59 -14.42 8.65 9.87
CA ASN A 59 -14.77 9.72 8.94
C ASN A 59 -16.14 9.47 8.29
N PHE A 60 -16.42 8.24 7.88
CA PHE A 60 -17.71 7.86 7.30
C PHE A 60 -18.84 7.96 8.31
N SER A 61 -18.63 7.51 9.55
CA SER A 61 -19.60 7.64 10.64
C SER A 61 -19.97 9.10 10.88
N VAL A 62 -18.98 10.01 10.95
CA VAL A 62 -19.26 11.45 11.13
C VAL A 62 -20.17 11.99 10.02
N ILE A 63 -19.91 11.65 8.76
CA ILE A 63 -20.73 12.07 7.62
C ILE A 63 -22.14 11.45 7.71
N ALA A 64 -22.24 10.16 8.03
CA ALA A 64 -23.51 9.44 8.14
C ALA A 64 -24.38 9.97 9.29
N PHE A 65 -23.81 10.24 10.47
CA PHE A 65 -24.55 10.78 11.62
C PHE A 65 -25.06 12.20 11.35
N LYS A 66 -24.24 13.08 10.75
CA LYS A 66 -24.66 14.44 10.35
C LYS A 66 -25.84 14.43 9.37
N SER A 67 -25.92 13.40 8.53
CA SER A 67 -27.00 13.24 7.56
C SER A 67 -28.33 12.85 8.22
N LYS A 68 -28.30 12.13 9.36
CA LYS A 68 -29.52 11.68 10.06
C LYS A 68 -30.20 12.80 10.86
N GLU A 69 -29.44 13.71 11.48
CA GLU A 69 -30.00 14.85 12.21
C GLU A 69 -30.82 15.80 11.31
N LYS A 70 -30.37 16.01 10.07
CA LYS A 70 -31.03 16.94 9.13
C LYS A 70 -32.36 16.41 8.60
N THR A 71 -32.49 15.10 8.42
CA THR A 71 -33.73 14.46 7.97
C THR A 71 -34.79 14.44 9.07
N SER A 72 -34.42 14.09 10.31
CA SER A 72 -35.38 13.96 11.42
C SER A 72 -36.02 15.28 11.85
N SER A 73 -35.27 16.39 11.76
CA SER A 73 -35.77 17.73 12.11
C SER A 73 -36.68 18.30 11.02
N THR A 74 -36.38 18.03 9.75
CA THR A 74 -37.23 18.44 8.62
C THR A 74 -38.55 17.67 8.59
N THR A 75 -38.53 16.35 8.82
CA THR A 75 -39.76 15.54 8.87
C THR A 75 -40.66 15.95 10.04
N ALA A 76 -40.11 16.17 11.23
CA ALA A 76 -40.89 16.62 12.39
C ALA A 76 -41.53 18.01 12.18
N TYR A 77 -40.83 18.93 11.52
CA TYR A 77 -41.37 20.26 11.18
C TYR A 77 -42.45 20.20 10.11
N LEU A 78 -42.29 19.33 9.10
CA LEU A 78 -43.30 19.10 8.05
C LEU A 78 -44.55 18.43 8.63
N GLU A 79 -44.40 17.43 9.49
CA GLU A 79 -45.50 16.78 10.22
C GLU A 79 -46.27 17.78 11.09
N MET A 80 -45.56 18.65 11.82
CA MET A 80 -46.17 19.71 12.63
C MET A 80 -46.94 20.73 11.77
N THR A 81 -46.39 21.11 10.61
CA THR A 81 -47.01 22.09 9.70
C THR A 81 -48.24 21.50 8.99
N VAL A 82 -48.16 20.25 8.52
CA VAL A 82 -49.28 19.55 7.87
C VAL A 82 -50.42 19.32 8.86
N ASN A 83 -50.11 18.91 10.10
CA ASN A 83 -51.11 18.72 11.15
C ASN A 83 -51.80 20.04 11.56
N LYS A 84 -51.04 21.15 11.64
CA LYS A 84 -51.61 22.48 11.92
C LYS A 84 -52.52 22.99 10.79
N SER A 85 -52.19 22.66 9.54
CA SER A 85 -52.95 23.08 8.35
C SER A 85 -54.21 22.24 8.12
N ASN A 86 -54.34 21.10 8.82
CA ASN A 86 -55.50 20.20 8.74
C ASN A 86 -56.51 20.39 9.89
N GLN A 87 -56.45 21.53 10.59
CA GLN A 87 -57.45 21.87 11.61
C GLN A 87 -58.68 22.47 10.91
N LEU A 88 -59.57 21.59 10.46
CA LEU A 88 -60.91 21.94 9.98
C LEU A 88 -61.81 22.25 11.19
N TYR A 89 -61.81 23.52 11.60
CA TYR A 89 -62.98 24.25 12.10
C TYR A 89 -63.09 25.55 11.32
#